data_AF-A0A2V8PE82-F1
#
_entry.id   AF-A0A2V8PE82-F1
#
_cell.length_a   1.000
_cell.length_b   1.000
_cell.length_c   1.000
_cell.angle_alpha   90.00
_cell.angle_beta   90.00
_cell.angle_gamma   90.00
#
_symmetry.space_group_name_H-M   'P 1'
#
loop_
_entity.id
_entity.type
_entity.pdbx_description
1 polymer ?
#
loop_
_entity_poly.entity_id
_entity_poly.type
_entity_poly.pdbx_seq_one_letter_code
_entity_poly.pdbx_strand_id
1 'polypeptide(L)'
;IFPNLDAASKNIINFVRDGQKAGAIGTMNTTWDDDGESLFEMAWHPIVLGAAASWQEGAADIQEFDRDFDWAFFRNDGDQFVKAERALGSVDALFGGTTTDEMFWRDPFTTQFQNQVRSLAERIRTMRLTVEDARESLLKNENRARRNASAVAAMKFAAQRFDHLGRRMEVMQRFSDQYWDAYLNLGDRAKARKLRYYTGAIYNNLREMVEELSILKEDYRKQWLAENRPYWLESVLARYDQMVSIWLTKSRAMNEALQKYEATSTLPNPEEFGLGTRPVVAPQSR
;
A
#
# COMPACT_ATOMS: atom_id res chain seq x y z
N ILE A 1 0.52 -5.10 3.91
CA ILE A 1 -0.48 -5.19 2.83
C ILE A 1 -0.39 -6.53 2.12
N PHE A 2 0.78 -6.95 1.64
CA PHE A 2 0.98 -8.24 0.98
C PHE A 2 2.22 -8.93 1.56
N PRO A 3 2.28 -10.27 1.63
CA PRO A 3 3.43 -10.97 2.22
C PRO A 3 4.75 -10.66 1.51
N ASN A 4 5.83 -10.54 2.28
CA ASN A 4 7.18 -10.38 1.75
C ASN A 4 7.67 -11.71 1.15
N LEU A 5 7.40 -11.91 -0.14
CA LEU A 5 7.72 -13.17 -0.82
C LEU A 5 9.23 -13.40 -0.96
N ASP A 6 10.02 -12.34 -1.06
CA ASP A 6 11.48 -12.49 -1.18
C ASP A 6 12.11 -13.02 0.10
N ALA A 7 11.66 -12.53 1.26
CA ALA A 7 12.09 -13.04 2.56
C ALA A 7 11.54 -14.45 2.80
N ALA A 8 10.24 -14.67 2.54
CA ALA A 8 9.60 -15.96 2.74
C ALA A 8 10.27 -17.06 1.89
N SER A 9 10.47 -16.83 0.60
CA SER A 9 11.06 -17.81 -0.32
C SER A 9 12.48 -18.18 0.09
N LYS A 10 13.31 -17.19 0.43
CA LYS A 10 14.69 -17.43 0.92
C LYS A 10 14.70 -18.25 2.20
N ASN A 11 13.83 -17.91 3.16
CA ASN A 11 13.78 -18.60 4.44
C ASN A 11 13.29 -20.04 4.27
N ILE A 12 12.18 -20.25 3.57
CA ILE A 12 11.59 -21.57 3.34
C ILE A 12 12.61 -22.51 2.69
N ILE A 13 13.23 -22.09 1.58
CA ILE A 13 14.18 -22.92 0.82
C ILE A 13 15.38 -23.30 1.68
N ASN A 14 15.96 -22.34 2.40
CA ASN A 14 17.17 -22.59 3.19
C ASN A 14 16.86 -23.44 4.44
N PHE A 15 15.79 -23.12 5.18
CA PHE A 15 15.46 -23.87 6.40
C PHE A 15 15.04 -25.31 6.09
N VAL A 16 14.31 -25.55 5.00
CA VAL A 16 13.95 -26.91 4.60
C VAL A 16 15.20 -27.68 4.18
N ARG A 17 16.07 -27.12 3.34
CA ARG A 17 17.36 -27.74 2.95
C ARG A 17 18.21 -28.11 4.17
N ASP A 18 18.36 -27.17 5.10
CA ASP A 18 19.23 -27.36 6.27
C ASP A 18 18.61 -28.33 7.28
N GLY A 19 17.29 -28.31 7.42
CA GLY A 19 16.54 -29.31 8.18
C GLY A 19 16.77 -30.73 7.65
N GLN A 20 16.70 -30.93 6.33
CA GLN A 20 17.00 -32.22 5.70
C GLN A 20 18.42 -32.70 6.05
N LYS A 21 19.44 -31.83 5.92
CA LYS A 21 20.83 -32.16 6.27
C LYS A 21 21.01 -32.51 7.74
N ALA A 22 20.21 -31.91 8.61
CA ALA A 22 20.22 -32.19 10.05
C ALA A 22 19.39 -33.43 10.46
N GLY A 23 18.73 -34.10 9.51
CA GLY A 23 17.89 -35.26 9.78
C GLY A 23 16.48 -34.93 10.29
N ALA A 24 15.98 -33.71 10.04
CA ALA A 24 14.60 -33.37 10.34
C ALA A 24 13.63 -34.23 9.49
N ILE A 25 12.56 -34.71 10.12
CA ILE A 25 11.56 -35.59 9.48
C ILE A 25 10.33 -34.82 8.93
N GLY A 26 10.32 -33.50 9.07
CA GLY A 26 9.21 -32.65 8.63
C GLY A 26 9.48 -31.17 8.90
N THR A 27 8.58 -30.31 8.39
CA THR A 27 8.63 -28.86 8.57
C THR A 27 7.28 -28.32 9.02
N MET A 28 7.30 -27.21 9.77
CA MET A 28 6.12 -26.40 10.02
C MET A 28 6.28 -25.09 9.26
N ASN A 29 5.54 -24.93 8.17
CA ASN A 29 5.47 -23.68 7.42
C ASN A 29 4.30 -22.84 7.97
N THR A 30 4.61 -21.78 8.70
CA THR A 30 3.61 -21.01 9.46
C THR A 30 3.37 -19.64 8.84
N THR A 31 2.11 -19.23 8.79
CA THR A 31 1.70 -17.84 8.60
C THR A 31 1.18 -17.28 9.92
N TRP A 32 1.55 -16.04 10.23
CA TRP A 32 1.17 -15.34 11.45
C TRP A 32 0.53 -14.02 11.10
N ASP A 33 -0.67 -13.78 11.62
CA ASP A 33 -1.47 -12.58 11.35
C ASP A 33 -1.41 -11.64 12.56
N ASP A 34 -0.19 -11.31 13.00
CA ASP A 34 0.08 -10.61 14.27
C ASP A 34 -0.59 -9.23 14.37
N ASP A 35 -0.79 -8.57 13.22
CA ASP A 35 -1.48 -7.28 13.13
C ASP A 35 -3.02 -7.39 13.14
N GLY A 36 -3.54 -8.62 13.06
CA GLY A 36 -4.96 -8.94 13.03
C GLY A 36 -5.68 -8.44 11.78
N GLU A 37 -4.98 -8.02 10.73
CA GLU A 37 -5.60 -7.55 9.47
C GLU A 37 -5.15 -8.32 8.22
N SER A 38 -4.12 -9.15 8.33
CA SER A 38 -3.61 -9.99 7.24
C SER A 38 -4.68 -10.97 6.71
N LEU A 39 -4.63 -11.26 5.41
CA LEU A 39 -5.56 -12.15 4.72
C LEU A 39 -4.82 -13.37 4.17
N PHE A 40 -5.30 -14.57 4.49
CA PHE A 40 -4.62 -15.82 4.16
C PHE A 40 -4.52 -16.07 2.65
N GLU A 41 -5.56 -15.68 1.89
CA GLU A 41 -5.61 -15.79 0.43
C GLU A 41 -4.45 -15.06 -0.29
N MET A 42 -3.74 -14.15 0.39
CA MET A 42 -2.55 -13.48 -0.14
C MET A 42 -1.25 -14.27 0.06
N ALA A 43 -1.27 -15.35 0.85
CA ALA A 43 -0.09 -16.10 1.28
C ALA A 43 0.09 -17.46 0.58
N TRP A 44 -0.65 -17.74 -0.48
CA TRP A 44 -0.62 -19.06 -1.11
C TRP A 44 0.72 -19.40 -1.75
N HIS A 45 1.42 -18.47 -2.42
CA HIS A 45 2.75 -18.74 -2.98
C HIS A 45 3.74 -19.32 -1.96
N PRO A 46 4.02 -18.69 -0.81
CA PRO A 46 4.97 -19.22 0.17
C PRO A 46 4.44 -20.49 0.85
N ILE A 47 3.12 -20.67 0.97
CA ILE A 47 2.54 -21.92 1.50
C ILE A 47 2.81 -23.09 0.55
N VAL A 48 2.56 -22.91 -0.74
CA VAL A 48 2.78 -23.94 -1.77
C VAL A 48 4.28 -24.19 -1.98
N LEU A 49 5.12 -23.16 -1.90
CA LEU A 49 6.58 -23.30 -1.94
C LEU A 49 7.08 -24.15 -0.77
N GLY A 50 6.57 -23.94 0.44
CA GLY A 50 6.91 -24.77 1.58
C GLY A 50 6.53 -26.24 1.38
N ALA A 51 5.37 -26.51 0.78
CA ALA A 51 4.97 -27.86 0.42
C ALA A 51 5.91 -28.48 -0.63
N ALA A 52 6.23 -27.75 -1.70
CA ALA A 52 7.13 -28.20 -2.75
C ALA A 52 8.53 -28.51 -2.20
N ALA A 53 9.12 -27.57 -1.46
CA ALA A 53 10.44 -27.73 -0.86
C ALA A 53 10.51 -28.94 0.09
N SER A 54 9.42 -29.25 0.80
CA SER A 54 9.36 -30.38 1.72
C SER A 54 9.26 -31.74 1.02
N TRP A 55 8.84 -31.76 -0.25
CA TRP A 55 8.58 -33.00 -1.00
C TRP A 55 9.72 -33.39 -1.94
N GLN A 56 10.84 -32.68 -1.88
CA GLN A 56 12.02 -32.91 -2.70
C GLN A 56 13.30 -32.94 -1.88
N GLU A 57 14.32 -33.62 -2.39
CA GLU A 57 15.65 -33.63 -1.80
C GLU A 57 16.37 -32.30 -2.08
N GLY A 58 17.02 -31.74 -1.06
CA GLY A 58 17.83 -30.54 -1.16
C GLY A 58 17.03 -29.24 -1.19
N ALA A 59 17.65 -28.20 -1.75
CA ALA A 59 17.01 -26.89 -1.88
C ALA A 59 16.05 -26.89 -3.08
N ALA A 60 14.84 -26.36 -2.88
CA ALA A 60 13.96 -26.05 -4.01
C ALA A 60 14.55 -24.95 -4.90
N ASP A 61 14.40 -25.14 -6.20
CA ASP A 61 14.72 -24.15 -7.21
C ASP A 61 13.52 -23.20 -7.36
N ILE A 62 13.70 -21.94 -6.96
CA ILE A 62 12.62 -20.94 -7.00
C ILE A 62 12.22 -20.58 -8.42
N GLN A 63 13.14 -20.66 -9.39
CA GLN A 63 12.85 -20.36 -10.79
C GLN A 63 12.01 -21.48 -11.42
N GLU A 64 12.33 -22.73 -11.12
CA GLU A 64 11.50 -23.88 -11.52
C GLU A 64 10.12 -23.83 -10.84
N PHE A 65 10.08 -23.54 -9.55
CA PHE A 65 8.82 -23.37 -8.82
C PHE A 65 7.93 -22.27 -9.43
N ASP A 66 8.49 -21.07 -9.62
CA ASP A 66 7.75 -19.93 -10.17
C ASP A 66 7.25 -20.21 -11.60
N ARG A 67 8.04 -20.93 -12.42
CA ARG A 67 7.64 -21.35 -13.77
C ARG A 67 6.38 -22.22 -13.77
N ASP A 68 6.26 -23.12 -12.80
CA ASP A 68 5.20 -24.13 -12.78
C ASP A 68 3.98 -23.71 -11.92
N PHE A 69 4.12 -22.63 -11.14
CA PHE A 69 3.13 -22.19 -10.15
C PHE A 69 1.73 -21.91 -10.73
N ASP A 70 1.64 -21.14 -11.82
CA ASP A 70 0.37 -20.77 -12.45
C ASP A 70 -0.43 -21.99 -12.90
N TRP A 71 0.23 -22.99 -13.49
CA TRP A 71 -0.44 -24.21 -13.92
C TRP A 71 -0.83 -25.08 -12.71
N ALA A 72 0.05 -25.18 -11.71
CA ALA A 72 -0.17 -26.03 -10.54
C ALA A 72 -1.31 -25.50 -9.65
N PHE A 73 -1.31 -24.20 -9.37
CA PHE A 73 -2.23 -23.55 -8.45
C PHE A 73 -3.48 -23.01 -9.15
N PHE A 74 -3.32 -22.23 -10.21
CA PHE A 74 -4.44 -21.55 -10.90
C PHE A 74 -5.01 -22.34 -12.09
N ARG A 75 -4.33 -23.42 -12.52
CA ARG A 75 -4.65 -24.14 -13.77
C ARG A 75 -4.60 -23.20 -14.99
N ASN A 76 -3.64 -22.28 -14.99
CA ASN A 76 -3.35 -21.34 -16.06
C ASN A 76 -2.05 -21.75 -16.78
N ASP A 77 -2.07 -21.80 -18.11
CA ASP A 77 -0.88 -22.14 -18.92
C ASP A 77 0.10 -20.96 -19.10
N GLY A 78 -0.22 -19.78 -18.53
CA GLY A 78 0.64 -18.60 -18.55
C GLY A 78 1.43 -18.42 -17.25
N ASP A 79 1.99 -17.21 -17.06
CA ASP A 79 2.79 -16.84 -15.88
C ASP A 79 2.34 -15.50 -15.27
N GLN A 80 1.12 -15.07 -15.58
CA GLN A 80 0.62 -13.75 -15.22
C GLN A 80 0.38 -13.62 -13.71
N PHE A 81 -0.04 -14.70 -13.05
CA PHE A 81 -0.38 -14.65 -11.63
C PHE A 81 0.86 -14.71 -10.75
N VAL A 82 1.80 -15.61 -11.02
CA VAL A 82 3.09 -15.65 -10.30
C VAL A 82 3.86 -14.35 -10.46
N LYS A 83 3.87 -13.73 -11.65
CA LYS A 83 4.49 -12.41 -11.86
C LYS A 83 3.82 -11.34 -11.01
N ALA A 84 2.50 -11.34 -10.90
CA ALA A 84 1.76 -10.41 -10.05
C ALA A 84 2.07 -10.65 -8.57
N GLU A 85 2.12 -11.91 -8.11
CA GLU A 85 2.49 -12.26 -6.74
C GLU A 85 3.90 -11.78 -6.40
N ARG A 86 4.88 -12.05 -7.26
CA ARG A 86 6.28 -11.62 -7.05
C ARG A 86 6.39 -10.09 -7.07
N ALA A 87 5.65 -9.41 -7.95
CA ALA A 87 5.61 -7.95 -7.99
C ALA A 87 5.06 -7.37 -6.67
N LEU A 88 3.89 -7.83 -6.21
CA LEU A 88 3.28 -7.38 -4.96
C LEU A 88 4.15 -7.73 -3.74
N GLY A 89 4.72 -8.93 -3.73
CA GLY A 89 5.59 -9.43 -2.66
C GLY A 89 6.98 -8.79 -2.58
N SER A 90 7.38 -8.05 -3.61
CA SER A 90 8.64 -7.30 -3.62
C SER A 90 8.53 -5.91 -2.97
N VAL A 91 7.31 -5.40 -2.77
CA VAL A 91 7.08 -4.01 -2.32
C VAL A 91 7.70 -3.75 -0.95
N ASP A 92 7.63 -4.69 -0.02
CA ASP A 92 8.19 -4.55 1.33
C ASP A 92 9.71 -4.26 1.31
N ALA A 93 10.44 -4.79 0.33
CA ALA A 93 11.88 -4.54 0.17
C ALA A 93 12.20 -3.07 -0.16
N LEU A 94 11.23 -2.32 -0.70
CA LEU A 94 11.40 -0.90 -1.00
C LEU A 94 11.44 -0.04 0.27
N PHE A 95 10.88 -0.50 1.40
CA PHE A 95 10.68 0.33 2.59
C PHE A 95 11.51 -0.06 3.81
N GLY A 96 12.33 -1.12 3.71
CA GLY A 96 13.52 -1.31 4.54
C GLY A 96 13.29 -1.32 6.06
N GLY A 97 12.19 -1.91 6.54
CA GLY A 97 11.97 -2.20 7.96
C GLY A 97 10.64 -1.73 8.56
N THR A 98 9.89 -0.86 7.86
CA THR A 98 8.48 -0.57 8.22
C THR A 98 7.57 -1.48 7.42
N THR A 99 6.58 -2.11 8.07
CA THR A 99 5.60 -2.94 7.37
C THR A 99 4.67 -2.06 6.53
N THR A 100 4.21 -2.59 5.40
CA THR A 100 3.34 -1.83 4.50
C THR A 100 1.96 -1.54 5.11
N ASP A 101 1.48 -2.35 6.05
CA ASP A 101 0.26 -2.05 6.81
C ASP A 101 0.47 -0.92 7.82
N GLU A 102 1.59 -0.91 8.55
CA GLU A 102 1.90 0.23 9.43
C GLU A 102 1.95 1.53 8.63
N MET A 103 2.58 1.52 7.44
CA MET A 103 2.57 2.67 6.54
C MET A 103 1.16 3.03 6.08
N PHE A 104 0.32 2.05 5.75
CA PHE A 104 -1.07 2.27 5.33
C PHE A 104 -1.89 3.02 6.39
N TRP A 105 -1.65 2.77 7.68
CA TRP A 105 -2.45 3.36 8.76
C TRP A 105 -1.87 4.64 9.39
N ARG A 106 -0.65 5.05 9.03
CA ARG A 106 -0.05 6.29 9.55
C ARG A 106 -0.89 7.52 9.23
N ASP A 107 -1.01 8.43 10.21
CA ASP A 107 -1.67 9.71 10.05
C ASP A 107 -0.92 10.57 8.99
N PRO A 108 -1.58 10.90 7.86
CA PRO A 108 -0.97 11.65 6.77
C PRO A 108 -0.66 13.12 7.13
N PHE A 109 -1.29 13.67 8.17
CA PHE A 109 -1.20 15.08 8.54
C PHE A 109 -0.23 15.34 9.68
N THR A 110 0.94 14.71 9.62
CA THR A 110 2.02 14.87 10.59
C THR A 110 3.34 15.23 9.92
N THR A 111 4.21 15.94 10.66
CA THR A 111 5.57 16.25 10.18
C THR A 111 6.38 14.99 9.90
N GLN A 112 6.22 13.94 10.71
CA GLN A 112 6.89 12.67 10.51
C GLN A 112 6.48 12.01 9.18
N PHE A 113 5.18 11.98 8.87
CA PHE A 113 4.69 11.44 7.61
C PHE A 113 5.23 12.22 6.40
N GLN A 114 5.21 13.56 6.46
CA GLN A 114 5.73 14.40 5.38
C GLN A 114 7.22 14.19 5.13
N ASN A 115 8.02 14.08 6.20
CA ASN A 115 9.44 13.77 6.08
C ASN A 115 9.67 12.39 5.47
N GLN A 116 8.85 11.39 5.85
CA GLN A 116 8.91 10.06 5.27
C GLN A 116 8.55 10.07 3.78
N VAL A 117 7.48 10.76 3.39
CA VAL A 117 7.07 10.83 1.98
C VAL A 117 8.18 11.44 1.13
N ARG A 118 8.78 12.54 1.58
CA ARG A 118 9.88 13.20 0.85
C ARG A 118 11.12 12.30 0.72
N SER A 119 11.48 11.54 1.77
CA SER A 119 12.64 10.64 1.71
C SER A 119 12.39 9.39 0.86
N LEU A 120 11.13 9.02 0.66
CA LEU A 120 10.74 7.82 -0.10
C LEU A 120 10.19 8.11 -1.49
N ALA A 121 10.23 9.36 -1.99
CA ALA A 121 9.53 9.77 -3.22
C ALA A 121 9.78 8.84 -4.43
N GLU A 122 11.05 8.54 -4.75
CA GLU A 122 11.38 7.63 -5.85
C GLU A 122 10.92 6.19 -5.60
N ARG A 123 11.01 5.71 -4.34
CA ARG A 123 10.56 4.36 -3.96
C ARG A 123 9.04 4.23 -4.06
N ILE A 124 8.29 5.29 -3.70
CA ILE A 124 6.84 5.36 -3.87
C ILE A 124 6.49 5.29 -5.35
N ARG A 125 7.19 6.04 -6.19
CA ARG A 125 6.99 5.98 -7.65
C ARG A 125 7.25 4.58 -8.20
N THR A 126 8.35 3.93 -7.82
CA THR A 126 8.65 2.55 -8.21
C THR A 126 7.54 1.59 -7.75
N MET A 127 7.14 1.66 -6.49
CA MET A 127 6.04 0.85 -5.94
C MET A 127 4.77 1.02 -6.78
N ARG A 128 4.36 2.26 -7.07
CA ARG A 128 3.13 2.53 -7.83
C ARG A 128 3.17 1.90 -9.20
N LEU A 129 4.25 2.08 -9.97
CA LEU A 129 4.40 1.46 -11.30
C LEU A 129 4.32 -0.06 -11.21
N THR A 130 5.07 -0.68 -10.28
CA THR A 130 5.05 -2.13 -10.09
C THR A 130 3.66 -2.67 -9.74
N VAL A 131 2.94 -1.98 -8.85
CA VAL A 131 1.60 -2.37 -8.40
C VAL A 131 0.55 -2.15 -9.48
N GLU A 132 0.63 -1.05 -10.23
CA GLU A 132 -0.27 -0.72 -11.34
C GLU A 132 -0.13 -1.76 -12.46
N ASP A 133 1.10 -2.10 -12.86
CA ASP A 133 1.38 -3.15 -13.86
C ASP A 133 0.84 -4.51 -13.41
N ALA A 134 1.07 -4.88 -12.14
CA ALA A 134 0.55 -6.12 -11.56
C ALA A 134 -0.99 -6.14 -11.57
N ARG A 135 -1.62 -5.04 -11.15
CA ARG A 135 -3.08 -4.90 -11.11
C ARG A 135 -3.69 -4.97 -12.51
N GLU A 136 -3.10 -4.31 -13.49
CA GLU A 136 -3.56 -4.35 -14.88
C GLU A 136 -3.48 -5.78 -15.42
N SER A 137 -2.37 -6.48 -15.17
CA SER A 137 -2.21 -7.89 -15.54
C SER A 137 -3.29 -8.77 -14.92
N LEU A 138 -3.57 -8.60 -13.62
CA LEU A 138 -4.61 -9.35 -12.90
C LEU A 138 -6.00 -9.10 -13.50
N LEU A 139 -6.36 -7.83 -13.79
CA LEU A 139 -7.64 -7.48 -14.39
C LEU A 139 -7.83 -8.08 -15.77
N LYS A 140 -6.79 -8.07 -16.62
CA LYS A 140 -6.85 -8.62 -17.98
C LYS A 140 -6.95 -10.14 -18.02
N ASN A 141 -6.43 -10.83 -16.99
CA ASN A 141 -6.25 -12.27 -17.01
C ASN A 141 -7.10 -13.01 -15.96
N GLU A 142 -7.96 -12.34 -15.20
CA GLU A 142 -8.71 -12.96 -14.09
C GLU A 142 -9.51 -14.21 -14.51
N ASN A 143 -10.07 -14.22 -15.71
CA ASN A 143 -10.84 -15.33 -16.26
C ASN A 143 -9.98 -16.56 -16.61
N ARG A 144 -8.65 -16.44 -16.58
CA ARG A 144 -7.70 -17.53 -16.82
C ARG A 144 -7.44 -18.37 -15.58
N ALA A 145 -7.76 -17.87 -14.38
CA ALA A 145 -7.69 -18.66 -13.15
C ALA A 145 -8.84 -19.68 -13.12
N ARG A 146 -8.59 -20.89 -13.64
CA ARG A 146 -9.58 -21.99 -13.67
C ARG A 146 -9.69 -22.70 -12.32
N ARG A 147 -8.77 -22.44 -11.40
CA ARG A 147 -8.79 -22.89 -10.00
C ARG A 147 -8.29 -21.77 -9.09
N ASN A 148 -8.71 -21.77 -7.84
CA ASN A 148 -8.26 -20.83 -6.78
C ASN A 148 -8.38 -19.35 -7.19
N ALA A 149 -9.46 -19.00 -7.89
CA ALA A 149 -9.71 -17.63 -8.34
C ALA A 149 -9.89 -16.61 -7.19
N SER A 150 -10.15 -17.08 -5.96
CA SER A 150 -10.19 -16.24 -4.75
C SER A 150 -8.86 -15.53 -4.50
N ALA A 151 -7.72 -16.20 -4.69
CA ALA A 151 -6.41 -15.58 -4.55
C ALA A 151 -6.19 -14.42 -5.55
N VAL A 152 -6.76 -14.50 -6.76
CA VAL A 152 -6.74 -13.37 -7.72
C VAL A 152 -7.54 -12.17 -7.20
N ALA A 153 -8.68 -12.41 -6.54
CA ALA A 153 -9.44 -11.33 -5.90
C ALA A 153 -8.65 -10.69 -4.74
N ALA A 154 -7.99 -11.49 -3.91
CA ALA A 154 -7.14 -11.01 -2.82
C ALA A 154 -5.94 -10.20 -3.35
N MET A 155 -5.24 -10.67 -4.40
CA MET A 155 -4.16 -9.91 -5.05
C MET A 155 -4.62 -8.56 -5.60
N LYS A 156 -5.79 -8.52 -6.26
CA LYS A 156 -6.36 -7.24 -6.75
C LYS A 156 -6.65 -6.28 -5.59
N PHE A 157 -7.16 -6.80 -4.49
CA PHE A 157 -7.41 -6.01 -3.29
C PHE A 157 -6.11 -5.48 -2.66
N ALA A 158 -5.06 -6.31 -2.56
CA ALA A 158 -3.74 -5.85 -2.12
C ALA A 158 -3.19 -4.74 -3.03
N ALA A 159 -3.32 -4.90 -4.35
CA ALA A 159 -2.90 -3.89 -5.31
C ALA A 159 -3.68 -2.57 -5.16
N GLN A 160 -4.99 -2.64 -4.88
CA GLN A 160 -5.81 -1.47 -4.54
C GLN A 160 -5.32 -0.76 -3.27
N ARG A 161 -4.99 -1.49 -2.21
CA ARG A 161 -4.45 -0.90 -0.97
C ARG A 161 -3.10 -0.24 -1.20
N PHE A 162 -2.21 -0.85 -1.98
CA PHE A 162 -0.92 -0.25 -2.33
C PHE A 162 -1.06 1.00 -3.20
N ASP A 163 -1.96 0.98 -4.18
CA ASP A 163 -2.26 2.15 -5.02
C ASP A 163 -2.75 3.32 -4.16
N HIS A 164 -3.74 3.08 -3.27
CA HIS A 164 -4.20 4.10 -2.33
C HIS A 164 -3.06 4.62 -1.45
N LEU A 165 -2.20 3.75 -0.91
CA LEU A 165 -1.02 4.16 -0.14
C LEU A 165 -0.12 5.12 -0.93
N GLY A 166 0.23 4.74 -2.16
CA GLY A 166 1.09 5.54 -3.02
C GLY A 166 0.45 6.88 -3.42
N ARG A 167 -0.79 6.85 -3.89
CA ARG A 167 -1.57 8.06 -4.24
C ARG A 167 -1.68 9.02 -3.07
N ARG A 168 -1.98 8.50 -1.89
CA ARG A 168 -2.07 9.28 -0.65
C ARG A 168 -0.76 10.00 -0.34
N MET A 169 0.37 9.31 -0.45
CA MET A 169 1.68 9.92 -0.22
C MET A 169 1.96 11.06 -1.21
N GLU A 170 1.68 10.86 -2.50
CA GLU A 170 1.84 11.93 -3.51
C GLU A 170 0.90 13.12 -3.29
N VAL A 171 -0.37 12.84 -2.96
CA VAL A 171 -1.37 13.88 -2.63
C VAL A 171 -0.86 14.72 -1.47
N MET A 172 -0.33 14.08 -0.42
CA MET A 172 0.18 14.77 0.75
C MET A 172 1.43 15.60 0.49
N GLN A 173 2.35 15.11 -0.35
CA GLN A 173 3.53 15.88 -0.76
C GLN A 173 3.11 17.13 -1.54
N ARG A 174 2.26 16.96 -2.57
CA ARG A 174 1.75 18.07 -3.38
C ARG A 174 0.99 19.09 -2.54
N PHE A 175 0.19 18.62 -1.58
CA PHE A 175 -0.55 19.49 -0.68
C PHE A 175 0.39 20.32 0.20
N SER A 176 1.40 19.70 0.81
CA SER A 176 2.44 20.41 1.57
C SER A 176 3.09 21.50 0.71
N ASP A 177 3.55 21.16 -0.49
CA ASP A 177 4.31 22.08 -1.34
C ASP A 177 3.47 23.29 -1.77
N GLN A 178 2.21 23.05 -2.19
CA GLN A 178 1.29 24.11 -2.61
C GLN A 178 0.90 25.03 -1.46
N TYR A 179 0.68 24.47 -0.26
CA TYR A 179 0.32 25.27 0.91
C TYR A 179 1.49 26.12 1.39
N TRP A 180 2.71 25.56 1.41
CA TRP A 180 3.92 26.31 1.77
C TRP A 180 4.22 27.45 0.79
N ASP A 181 4.10 27.22 -0.52
CA ASP A 181 4.28 28.28 -1.53
C ASP A 181 3.28 29.42 -1.30
N ALA A 182 2.01 29.11 -1.02
CA ALA A 182 1.01 30.12 -0.75
C ALA A 182 1.27 30.89 0.56
N TYR A 183 1.61 30.17 1.64
CA TYR A 183 1.89 30.75 2.96
C TYR A 183 3.08 31.71 2.93
N LEU A 184 4.16 31.36 2.21
CA LEU A 184 5.34 32.20 2.11
C LEU A 184 5.16 33.41 1.17
N ASN A 185 4.11 33.42 0.34
CA ASN A 185 3.87 34.45 -0.65
C ASN A 185 2.49 35.13 -0.48
N LEU A 186 1.98 35.24 0.75
CA LEU A 186 0.69 35.88 1.04
C LEU A 186 0.55 37.32 0.51
N GLY A 187 1.67 38.05 0.39
CA GLY A 187 1.70 39.39 -0.22
C GLY A 187 1.60 39.42 -1.75
N ASP A 188 1.83 38.28 -2.42
CA ASP A 188 1.72 38.14 -3.87
C ASP A 188 0.31 37.68 -4.25
N ARG A 189 -0.51 38.64 -4.72
CA ARG A 189 -1.90 38.40 -5.12
C ARG A 189 -2.04 37.35 -6.22
N ALA A 190 -1.03 37.11 -7.06
CA ALA A 190 -1.10 36.06 -8.08
C ALA A 190 -0.90 34.67 -7.47
N LYS A 191 0.12 34.49 -6.63
CA LYS A 191 0.37 33.22 -5.94
C LYS A 191 -0.71 32.86 -4.93
N ALA A 192 -1.23 33.85 -4.21
CA ALA A 192 -2.30 33.63 -3.26
C ALA A 192 -3.65 33.31 -3.96
N ARG A 193 -3.90 33.87 -5.16
CA ARG A 193 -5.00 33.42 -6.05
C ARG A 193 -4.79 32.01 -6.60
N LYS A 194 -3.54 31.61 -6.82
CA LYS A 194 -3.18 30.25 -7.26
C LYS A 194 -3.57 29.21 -6.21
N LEU A 195 -3.38 29.50 -4.92
CA LEU A 195 -3.91 28.66 -3.85
C LEU A 195 -5.42 28.48 -3.98
N ARG A 196 -6.19 29.56 -4.20
CA ARG A 196 -7.66 29.47 -4.41
C ARG A 196 -8.05 28.59 -5.61
N TYR A 197 -7.22 28.50 -6.64
CA TYR A 197 -7.44 27.54 -7.73
C TYR A 197 -7.12 26.11 -7.29
N TYR A 198 -5.99 25.92 -6.59
CA TYR A 198 -5.60 24.63 -6.04
C TYR A 198 -6.51 24.12 -4.94
N THR A 199 -7.26 24.95 -4.24
CA THR A 199 -8.12 24.50 -3.15
C THR A 199 -9.26 23.62 -3.63
N GLY A 200 -9.79 23.86 -4.83
CA GLY A 200 -10.71 22.91 -5.46
C GLY A 200 -10.04 21.55 -5.70
N ALA A 201 -8.83 21.55 -6.25
CA ALA A 201 -8.07 20.33 -6.50
C ALA A 201 -7.67 19.59 -5.20
N ILE A 202 -7.19 20.32 -4.19
CA ILE A 202 -6.85 19.78 -2.87
C ILE A 202 -8.10 19.19 -2.23
N TYR A 203 -9.21 19.93 -2.17
CA TYR A 203 -10.45 19.46 -1.60
C TYR A 203 -10.97 18.20 -2.32
N ASN A 204 -10.92 18.19 -3.65
CA ASN A 204 -11.29 17.02 -4.44
C ASN A 204 -10.37 15.83 -4.13
N ASN A 205 -9.07 16.03 -4.02
CA ASN A 205 -8.13 14.97 -3.64
C ASN A 205 -8.41 14.45 -2.21
N LEU A 206 -8.67 15.32 -1.24
CA LEU A 206 -9.01 14.90 0.13
C LEU A 206 -10.30 14.07 0.15
N ARG A 207 -11.30 14.46 -0.65
CA ARG A 207 -12.56 13.73 -0.82
C ARG A 207 -12.35 12.40 -1.52
N GLU A 208 -11.55 12.37 -2.58
CA GLU A 208 -11.22 11.14 -3.31
C GLU A 208 -10.54 10.12 -2.38
N MET A 209 -9.63 10.56 -1.49
CA MET A 209 -9.04 9.67 -0.48
C MET A 209 -10.09 9.05 0.46
N VAL A 210 -11.12 9.82 0.85
CA VAL A 210 -12.23 9.31 1.66
C VAL A 210 -13.08 8.30 0.89
N GLU A 211 -13.39 8.59 -0.37
CA GLU A 211 -14.18 7.71 -1.24
C GLU A 211 -13.44 6.39 -1.49
N GLU A 212 -12.14 6.45 -1.81
CA GLU A 212 -11.29 5.27 -1.96
C GLU A 212 -11.21 4.42 -0.68
N LEU A 213 -11.01 5.04 0.50
CA LEU A 213 -11.00 4.32 1.77
C LEU A 213 -12.33 3.62 2.06
N SER A 214 -13.44 4.25 1.69
CA SER A 214 -14.78 3.67 1.85
C SER A 214 -14.97 2.45 0.95
N ILE A 215 -14.45 2.50 -0.28
CA ILE A 215 -14.43 1.35 -1.20
C ILE A 215 -13.54 0.23 -0.64
N LEU A 216 -12.32 0.57 -0.21
CA LEU A 216 -11.38 -0.39 0.37
C LEU A 216 -11.93 -1.05 1.63
N LYS A 217 -12.70 -0.33 2.46
CA LYS A 217 -13.38 -0.87 3.64
C LYS A 217 -14.35 -2.00 3.25
N GLU A 218 -15.18 -1.76 2.24
CA GLU A 218 -16.15 -2.75 1.78
C GLU A 218 -15.48 -3.92 1.05
N ASP A 219 -14.41 -3.66 0.29
CA ASP A 219 -13.65 -4.74 -0.34
C ASP A 219 -12.88 -5.57 0.69
N TYR A 220 -12.34 -4.96 1.75
CA TYR A 220 -11.77 -5.69 2.89
C TYR A 220 -12.83 -6.57 3.54
N ARG A 221 -14.02 -6.03 3.81
CA ARG A 221 -15.16 -6.79 4.38
C ARG A 221 -15.48 -8.02 3.52
N LYS A 222 -15.50 -7.88 2.19
CA LYS A 222 -15.73 -9.00 1.27
C LYS A 222 -14.62 -10.05 1.37
N GLN A 223 -13.35 -9.63 1.35
CA GLN A 223 -12.23 -10.58 1.45
C GLN A 223 -12.23 -11.30 2.79
N TRP A 224 -12.40 -10.58 3.90
CA TRP A 224 -12.46 -11.18 5.24
C TRP A 224 -13.58 -12.21 5.34
N LEU A 225 -14.81 -11.87 4.92
CA LEU A 225 -15.94 -12.80 5.01
C LEU A 225 -15.84 -14.00 4.05
N ALA A 226 -14.92 -13.97 3.07
CA ALA A 226 -14.65 -15.10 2.20
C ALA A 226 -13.82 -16.19 2.88
N GLU A 227 -12.95 -15.84 3.84
CA GLU A 227 -12.02 -16.78 4.49
C GLU A 227 -12.12 -16.85 6.03
N ASN A 228 -12.67 -15.82 6.68
CA ASN A 228 -12.66 -15.66 8.13
C ASN A 228 -14.07 -15.54 8.73
N ARG A 229 -14.17 -15.88 10.03
CA ARG A 229 -15.37 -15.63 10.83
C ARG A 229 -15.49 -14.15 11.20
N PRO A 230 -16.70 -13.61 11.45
CA PRO A 230 -16.89 -12.17 11.70
C PRO A 230 -16.25 -11.60 12.99
N TYR A 231 -15.75 -12.45 13.90
CA TYR A 231 -15.37 -12.09 15.27
C TYR A 231 -14.43 -10.88 15.42
N TRP A 232 -13.52 -10.64 14.46
CA TRP A 232 -12.55 -9.53 14.51
C TRP A 232 -12.74 -8.48 13.42
N LEU A 233 -13.69 -8.70 12.50
CA LEU A 233 -13.86 -7.87 11.31
C LEU A 233 -14.09 -6.40 11.66
N GLU A 234 -15.01 -6.12 12.59
CA GLU A 234 -15.35 -4.73 12.94
C GLU A 234 -14.17 -3.98 13.57
N SER A 235 -13.22 -4.67 14.22
CA SER A 235 -11.99 -4.06 14.72
C SER A 235 -11.12 -3.52 13.58
N VAL A 236 -11.00 -4.27 12.48
CA VAL A 236 -10.24 -3.82 11.31
C VAL A 236 -10.99 -2.71 10.57
N LEU A 237 -12.30 -2.86 10.41
CA LEU A 237 -13.13 -1.86 9.73
C LEU A 237 -13.17 -0.52 10.47
N ALA A 238 -13.05 -0.52 11.80
CA ALA A 238 -12.92 0.69 12.59
C ALA A 238 -11.65 1.50 12.25
N ARG A 239 -10.57 0.86 11.79
CA ARG A 239 -9.35 1.56 11.33
C ARG A 239 -9.60 2.33 10.04
N TYR A 240 -10.39 1.76 9.12
CA TYR A 240 -10.87 2.47 7.93
C TYR A 240 -11.73 3.68 8.33
N ASP A 241 -12.67 3.51 9.26
CA ASP A 241 -13.52 4.60 9.76
C ASP A 241 -12.70 5.72 10.41
N GLN A 242 -11.69 5.36 11.20
CA GLN A 242 -10.78 6.32 11.80
C GLN A 242 -10.02 7.11 10.75
N MET A 243 -9.46 6.43 9.74
CA MET A 243 -8.74 7.10 8.65
C MET A 243 -9.70 8.04 7.88
N VAL A 244 -10.89 7.58 7.51
CA VAL A 244 -11.93 8.43 6.88
C VAL A 244 -12.22 9.67 7.72
N SER A 245 -12.37 9.51 9.04
CA SER A 245 -12.62 10.63 9.96
C SER A 245 -11.47 11.64 9.98
N ILE A 246 -10.22 11.18 9.95
CA ILE A 246 -9.02 12.04 9.86
C ILE A 246 -9.06 12.91 8.60
N TRP A 247 -9.32 12.30 7.43
CA TRP A 247 -9.43 13.02 6.16
C TRP A 247 -10.59 14.02 6.12
N LEU A 248 -11.78 13.62 6.59
CA LEU A 248 -12.94 14.52 6.68
C LEU A 248 -12.69 15.70 7.62
N THR A 249 -12.03 15.46 8.75
CA THR A 249 -11.69 16.52 9.71
C THR A 249 -10.71 17.50 9.11
N LYS A 250 -9.66 17.03 8.40
CA LYS A 250 -8.74 17.93 7.72
C LYS A 250 -9.42 18.71 6.59
N SER A 251 -10.30 18.07 5.83
CA SER A 251 -11.07 18.73 4.77
C SER A 251 -11.91 19.90 5.31
N ARG A 252 -12.59 19.73 6.45
CA ARG A 252 -13.29 20.82 7.14
C ARG A 252 -12.35 21.93 7.60
N ALA A 253 -11.25 21.58 8.27
CA ALA A 253 -10.24 22.54 8.72
C ALA A 253 -9.66 23.36 7.56
N MET A 254 -9.49 22.74 6.38
CA MET A 254 -9.04 23.42 5.17
C MET A 254 -10.08 24.43 4.68
N ASN A 255 -11.36 24.05 4.65
CA ASN A 255 -12.43 24.97 4.27
C ASN A 255 -12.50 26.19 5.21
N GLU A 256 -12.37 25.97 6.52
CA GLU A 256 -12.34 27.05 7.52
C GLU A 256 -11.11 27.97 7.33
N ALA A 257 -9.93 27.38 7.09
CA ALA A 257 -8.70 28.14 6.83
C ALA A 257 -8.84 29.04 5.59
N LEU A 258 -9.52 28.55 4.54
CA LEU A 258 -9.75 29.32 3.33
C LEU A 258 -10.77 30.44 3.54
N GLN A 259 -11.86 30.19 4.25
CA GLN A 259 -12.83 31.24 4.60
C GLN A 259 -12.15 32.34 5.45
N LYS A 260 -11.31 31.96 6.42
CA LYS A 260 -10.52 32.92 7.21
C LYS A 260 -9.54 33.70 6.34
N TYR A 261 -8.89 33.04 5.38
CA TYR A 261 -8.01 33.69 4.43
C TYR A 261 -8.76 34.72 3.57
N GLU A 262 -9.99 34.43 3.13
CA GLU A 262 -10.81 35.40 2.39
C GLU A 262 -11.15 36.64 3.22
N ALA A 263 -11.41 36.48 4.52
CA ALA A 263 -11.74 37.58 5.41
C ALA A 263 -10.50 38.38 5.87
N THR A 264 -9.35 37.74 6.06
CA THR A 264 -8.21 38.32 6.79
C THR A 264 -6.89 38.31 6.01
N SER A 265 -6.83 37.67 4.85
CA SER A 265 -5.59 37.41 4.10
C SER A 265 -4.50 36.68 4.90
N THR A 266 -4.90 35.90 5.91
CA THR A 266 -3.99 35.06 6.71
C THR A 266 -4.30 33.58 6.54
N LEU A 267 -3.26 32.75 6.54
CA LEU A 267 -3.36 31.29 6.56
C LEU A 267 -2.78 30.75 7.88
N PRO A 268 -3.28 29.63 8.40
CA PRO A 268 -2.61 28.88 9.47
C PRO A 268 -1.16 28.55 9.11
N ASN A 269 -0.31 28.44 10.14
CA ASN A 269 1.06 27.96 9.95
C ASN A 269 1.04 26.53 9.36
N PRO A 270 1.80 26.22 8.30
CA PRO A 270 1.72 24.91 7.66
C PRO A 270 2.17 23.75 8.55
N GLU A 271 3.15 23.96 9.44
CA GLU A 271 3.62 22.92 10.37
C GLU A 271 2.54 22.58 11.40
N GLU A 272 1.93 23.61 12.00
CA GLU A 272 0.79 23.47 12.91
C GLU A 272 -0.43 22.86 12.20
N PHE A 273 -0.55 23.10 10.89
CA PHE A 273 -1.60 22.52 10.05
C PHE A 273 -1.33 21.06 9.66
N GLY A 274 -0.19 20.48 10.07
CA GLY A 274 0.15 19.08 9.80
C GLY A 274 0.73 18.83 8.40
N LEU A 275 1.29 19.86 7.77
CA LEU A 275 1.91 19.77 6.43
C LEU A 275 3.43 19.65 6.48
N GLY A 276 3.96 19.39 7.67
CA GLY A 276 5.39 19.15 7.89
C GLY A 276 6.24 20.38 7.68
N THR A 277 7.55 20.19 7.90
CA THR A 277 8.52 21.28 7.83
C THR A 277 8.61 21.87 6.43
N ARG A 278 9.03 23.13 6.38
CA ARG A 278 9.23 23.85 5.11
C ARG A 278 10.01 23.01 4.10
N PRO A 279 9.49 22.80 2.87
CA PRO A 279 10.23 22.16 1.81
C PRO A 279 11.54 22.90 1.55
N VAL A 280 12.65 22.16 1.48
CA VAL A 280 13.91 22.69 0.97
C VAL A 280 13.72 22.84 -0.53
N VAL A 281 13.52 24.06 -1.01
CA VAL A 281 13.45 24.34 -2.45
C VAL A 281 14.82 24.00 -3.03
N ALA A 282 14.91 22.92 -3.81
CA ALA A 282 16.11 22.67 -4.60
C ALA A 282 16.36 23.90 -5.50
N PRO A 283 17.59 24.44 -5.56
CA PRO A 283 17.86 25.58 -6.42
C PRO A 283 17.43 25.24 -7.84
N GLN A 284 16.57 26.07 -8.43
CA GLN A 284 16.25 25.95 -9.84
C GLN A 284 17.55 26.09 -10.61
N SER A 285 18.01 25.00 -11.23
CA SER A 285 19.09 25.05 -12.20
C SER A 285 18.64 26.01 -13.31
N ARG A 286 19.34 27.15 -13.39
CA ARG A 286 19.16 28.17 -14.44
C ARG A 286 19.51 27.60 -15.80
#